data_AF-A0A7X8SEZ5-F1
#
_entry.id   AF-A0A7X8SEZ5-F1
#
_cell.length_a   1.000
_cell.length_b   1.000
_cell.length_c   1.000
_cell.angle_alpha   90.00
_cell.angle_beta   90.00
_cell.angle_gamma   90.00
#
_symmetry.space_group_name_H-M   'P 1'
#
loop_
_entity.id
_entity.type
_entity.pdbx_description
1 polymer ?
#
loop_
_entity_poly.entity_id
_entity_poly.type
_entity_poly.pdbx_seq_one_letter_code
_entity_poly.pdbx_strand_id
1 'polypeptide(L)'
;MKKIVLLGLAIASVATPALAISRYNSMSMTCAEARAVINRERAVIMRYPARRTPNMTLYDRYVSNADSCDVGYYAYQDYLPTKDRASCPVFTCRPSTDLDDDELIFRR
;
A
#
# COMPACT_ATOMS: atom_id res chain seq x y z
N MET A 1 8.88 -18.51 56.47
CA MET A 1 10.00 -17.96 55.65
C MET A 1 10.15 -18.79 54.39
N LYS A 2 9.67 -18.31 53.24
CA LYS A 2 10.00 -18.83 51.90
C LYS A 2 9.90 -17.63 50.97
N LYS A 3 11.08 -17.11 50.59
CA LYS A 3 11.26 -15.94 49.74
C LYS A 3 10.64 -16.29 48.39
N ILE A 4 9.44 -15.79 48.11
CA ILE A 4 8.83 -15.97 46.80
C ILE A 4 9.61 -15.08 45.84
N VAL A 5 10.30 -15.79 44.97
CA VAL A 5 11.24 -15.37 43.95
C VAL A 5 10.60 -14.33 43.03
N LEU A 6 11.35 -13.25 42.80
CA LEU A 6 11.12 -12.27 41.74
C LEU A 6 11.10 -12.98 40.38
N LEU A 7 9.96 -12.92 39.68
CA LEU A 7 9.81 -13.23 38.24
C LEU A 7 8.50 -12.55 37.82
N GLY A 8 8.49 -11.39 37.16
CA GLY A 8 9.13 -11.11 35.89
C GLY A 8 8.04 -11.08 34.82
N LEU A 9 7.46 -9.92 34.56
CA LEU A 9 6.66 -9.72 33.34
C LEU A 9 6.78 -8.26 32.88
N ALA A 10 7.98 -7.93 32.38
CA ALA A 10 8.13 -6.77 31.51
C ALA A 10 7.45 -7.12 30.19
N ILE A 11 6.18 -6.74 30.05
CA ILE A 11 5.49 -6.76 28.75
C ILE A 11 6.15 -5.64 27.94
N ALA A 12 7.23 -5.97 27.24
CA ALA A 12 7.78 -5.10 26.21
C ALA A 12 6.76 -5.10 25.07
N SER A 13 5.87 -4.12 25.07
CA SER A 13 5.08 -3.78 23.90
C SER A 13 6.09 -3.49 22.79
N VAL A 14 6.15 -4.39 21.80
CA VAL A 14 6.82 -4.12 20.54
C VAL A 14 6.02 -3.02 19.86
N ALA A 15 6.35 -1.77 20.19
CA ALA A 15 5.94 -0.62 19.42
C ALA A 15 6.58 -0.79 18.05
N THR A 16 5.86 -1.41 17.12
CA THR A 16 6.21 -1.33 15.72
C THR A 16 6.27 0.16 15.39
N PRO A 17 7.33 0.64 14.72
CA PRO A 17 7.35 2.03 14.31
C PRO A 17 6.03 2.32 13.60
N ALA A 18 5.37 3.42 13.94
CA ALA A 18 4.35 3.96 13.06
C ALA A 18 5.12 4.38 11.80
N LEU A 19 5.25 3.47 10.83
CA LEU A 19 5.89 3.75 9.55
C LEU A 19 5.13 4.95 8.99
N ALA A 20 5.73 6.13 9.04
CA ALA A 20 5.17 7.31 8.43
C ALA A 20 5.19 7.03 6.92
N ILE A 21 4.04 6.60 6.38
CA ILE A 21 3.93 6.28 4.97
C ILE A 21 4.17 7.57 4.19
N SER A 22 5.27 7.59 3.43
CA SER A 22 5.67 8.72 2.61
C SER A 22 4.57 9.08 1.62
N ARG A 23 4.41 10.39 1.36
CA ARG A 23 3.42 10.92 0.43
C ARG A 23 4.10 11.67 -0.70
N TYR A 24 3.75 11.34 -1.93
CA TYR A 24 4.34 11.94 -3.13
C TYR A 24 3.27 12.43 -4.10
N ASN A 25 3.62 13.37 -4.98
CA ASN A 25 2.80 13.78 -6.11
C ASN A 25 3.23 12.97 -7.34
N SER A 26 2.37 12.09 -7.86
CA SER A 26 2.74 11.28 -9.03
C SER A 26 2.94 12.14 -10.29
N MET A 27 2.28 13.30 -10.36
CA MET A 27 2.39 14.22 -11.49
C MET A 27 3.74 14.96 -11.55
N SER A 28 4.55 14.89 -10.49
CA SER A 28 5.93 15.42 -10.49
C SER A 28 7.00 14.37 -10.82
N MET A 29 6.59 13.12 -11.06
CA MET A 29 7.51 11.99 -11.33
C MET A 29 7.18 11.35 -12.67
N THR A 30 8.19 10.77 -13.31
CA THR A 30 8.00 9.82 -14.41
C THR A 30 7.48 8.48 -13.88
N CYS A 31 6.96 7.63 -14.75
CA CYS A 31 6.51 6.28 -14.38
C CYS A 31 7.65 5.44 -13.81
N ALA A 32 8.86 5.59 -14.35
CA ALA A 32 10.05 4.90 -13.84
C ALA A 32 10.41 5.36 -12.43
N GLU A 33 10.42 6.68 -12.18
CA GLU A 33 10.70 7.25 -10.86
C GLU A 33 9.64 6.85 -9.82
N ALA A 34 8.35 6.93 -10.18
CA ALA A 34 7.27 6.54 -9.28
C ALA A 34 7.40 5.05 -8.86
N ARG A 35 7.66 4.15 -9.82
CA ARG A 35 7.89 2.72 -9.53
C ARG A 35 9.15 2.50 -8.69
N ALA A 36 10.24 3.25 -8.95
CA ALA A 36 11.47 3.16 -8.17
C ALA A 36 11.24 3.57 -6.71
N VAL A 37 10.48 4.65 -6.46
CA VAL A 37 10.10 5.09 -5.11
C VAL A 37 9.23 4.04 -4.42
N ILE A 38 8.19 3.53 -5.08
CA ILE A 38 7.31 2.48 -4.54
C ILE A 38 8.13 1.23 -4.16
N ASN A 39 9.05 0.79 -5.03
CA ASN A 39 9.88 -0.39 -4.78
C ASN A 39 10.85 -0.21 -3.62
N ARG A 40 11.44 0.99 -3.48
CA ARG A 40 12.38 1.31 -2.41
C ARG A 40 11.68 1.37 -1.04
N GLU A 41 10.50 1.96 -0.99
CA GLU A 41 9.79 2.24 0.27
C GLU A 41 8.71 1.20 0.60
N ARG A 42 8.50 0.24 -0.29
CA ARG A 42 7.58 -0.91 -0.16
C ARG A 42 6.10 -0.53 -0.19
N ALA A 43 5.73 0.61 0.39
CA ALA A 43 4.40 1.20 0.38
C ALA A 43 4.47 2.73 0.47
N VAL A 44 3.73 3.45 -0.37
CA VAL A 44 3.66 4.92 -0.39
C VAL A 44 2.26 5.40 -0.71
N ILE A 45 1.92 6.64 -0.32
CA ILE A 45 0.70 7.32 -0.79
C ILE A 45 1.04 8.21 -1.97
N MET A 46 0.36 8.02 -3.10
CA MET A 46 0.45 8.93 -4.23
C MET A 46 -0.78 9.83 -4.27
N ARG A 47 -0.56 11.12 -4.44
CA ARG A 47 -1.61 12.09 -4.76
C ARG A 47 -1.61 12.40 -6.25
N TYR A 48 -2.79 12.49 -6.84
CA TYR A 48 -2.99 12.80 -8.26
C TYR A 48 -4.43 13.27 -8.54
N PRO A 49 -4.68 14.01 -9.63
CA PRO A 49 -6.02 14.49 -9.94
C PRO A 49 -6.96 13.35 -10.39
N ALA A 50 -8.22 13.40 -9.96
CA ALA A 50 -9.25 12.48 -10.45
C ALA A 50 -9.51 12.71 -11.94
N ARG A 51 -9.66 11.62 -12.72
CA ARG A 51 -9.90 11.72 -14.17
C ARG A 51 -11.29 12.25 -14.55
N ARG A 52 -12.31 11.90 -13.76
CA ARG A 52 -13.73 12.15 -14.08
C ARG A 52 -14.35 13.28 -13.28
N THR A 53 -13.68 13.73 -12.22
CA THR A 53 -14.21 14.74 -11.29
C THR A 53 -13.24 15.92 -11.22
N PRO A 54 -13.57 17.06 -11.86
CA PRO A 54 -12.73 18.26 -11.82
C PRO A 54 -12.45 18.71 -10.39
N ASN A 55 -11.26 19.27 -10.15
CA ASN A 55 -10.82 19.80 -8.85
C ASN A 55 -10.78 18.78 -7.69
N MET A 56 -10.89 17.48 -7.97
CA MET A 56 -10.74 16.42 -6.96
C MET A 56 -9.33 15.83 -7.02
N THR A 57 -8.66 15.75 -5.86
CA THR A 57 -7.38 15.05 -5.71
C THR A 57 -7.62 13.71 -5.03
N LEU A 58 -7.14 12.63 -5.66
CA LEU A 58 -7.13 11.28 -5.12
C LEU A 58 -5.85 11.05 -4.34
N TYR A 59 -5.96 10.19 -3.33
CA TYR A 59 -4.86 9.75 -2.49
C TYR A 59 -4.96 8.24 -2.36
N ASP A 60 -4.12 7.51 -3.07
CA ASP A 60 -4.13 6.05 -3.05
C ASP A 60 -2.81 5.49 -2.54
N ARG A 61 -2.90 4.37 -1.83
CA ARG A 61 -1.75 3.60 -1.36
C ARG A 61 -1.31 2.65 -2.47
N TYR A 62 -0.05 2.76 -2.86
CA TYR A 62 0.59 1.84 -3.80
C TYR A 62 1.68 1.06 -3.09
N VAL A 63 1.83 -0.20 -3.49
CA VAL A 63 2.76 -1.15 -2.91
C VAL A 63 3.68 -1.76 -3.95
N SER A 64 4.83 -2.25 -3.52
CA SER A 64 5.81 -2.88 -4.40
C SER A 64 5.42 -4.30 -4.84
N ASN A 65 4.82 -5.09 -3.95
CA ASN A 65 4.41 -6.47 -4.20
C ASN A 65 3.43 -6.97 -3.11
N ALA A 66 3.05 -8.24 -3.16
CA ALA A 66 2.13 -8.87 -2.20
C ALA A 66 2.64 -8.86 -0.75
N ASP A 67 3.95 -8.96 -0.51
CA ASP A 67 4.50 -8.94 0.86
C ASP A 67 4.40 -7.55 1.53
N SER A 68 4.00 -6.53 0.79
CA SER A 68 3.69 -5.19 1.31
C SER A 68 2.19 -5.00 1.62
N CYS A 69 1.38 -6.02 1.40
CA CYS A 69 -0.03 -6.06 1.79
C CYS A 69 -0.21 -6.71 3.16
N ASP A 70 -1.27 -6.30 3.86
CA ASP A 70 -1.63 -6.88 5.14
C ASP A 70 -2.25 -8.28 4.94
N VAL A 71 -2.29 -9.07 6.01
CA VAL A 71 -2.93 -10.40 5.98
C VAL A 71 -4.39 -10.27 5.55
N GLY A 72 -4.82 -11.13 4.62
CA GLY A 72 -6.17 -11.08 4.03
C GLY A 72 -6.30 -10.11 2.85
N TYR A 73 -5.18 -9.59 2.34
CA TYR A 73 -5.12 -8.78 1.13
C TYR A 73 -4.16 -9.39 0.10
N TYR A 74 -4.39 -9.11 -1.17
CA TYR A 74 -3.49 -9.47 -2.27
C TYR A 74 -3.07 -8.22 -3.06
N ALA A 75 -1.94 -8.31 -3.75
CA ALA A 75 -1.48 -7.25 -4.65
C ALA A 75 -2.25 -7.34 -5.99
N TYR A 76 -3.07 -6.32 -6.25
CA TYR A 76 -3.83 -6.15 -7.48
C TYR A 76 -3.15 -5.16 -8.40
N GLN A 77 -3.07 -5.48 -9.70
CA GLN A 77 -2.46 -4.59 -10.70
C GLN A 77 -3.37 -3.39 -10.98
N ASP A 78 -2.85 -2.20 -10.75
CA ASP A 78 -3.53 -0.92 -10.95
C ASP A 78 -2.68 0.03 -11.80
N TYR A 79 -3.25 1.18 -12.17
CA TYR A 79 -2.65 2.14 -13.07
C TYR A 79 -2.67 3.57 -12.52
N LEU A 80 -1.49 4.04 -12.16
CA LEU A 80 -1.26 5.39 -11.65
C LEU A 80 -0.95 6.36 -12.80
N PRO A 81 -1.57 7.55 -12.87
CA PRO A 81 -1.13 8.60 -13.77
C PRO A 81 0.17 9.26 -13.26
N THR A 82 1.14 9.42 -14.15
CA THR A 82 2.42 10.10 -13.89
C THR A 82 2.64 11.23 -14.90
N LYS A 83 3.71 12.02 -14.72
CA LYS A 83 4.06 13.16 -15.58
C LYS A 83 4.15 12.80 -17.06
N ASP A 84 4.71 11.63 -17.35
CA ASP A 84 5.08 11.16 -18.68
C ASP A 84 4.15 10.06 -19.23
N ARG A 85 3.35 9.43 -18.36
CA ARG A 85 2.52 8.29 -18.71
C ARG A 85 1.21 8.30 -17.93
N ALA A 86 0.11 8.41 -18.64
CA ALA A 86 -1.21 8.41 -18.01
C ALA A 86 -1.56 7.07 -17.33
N SER A 87 -0.96 5.94 -17.73
CA SER A 87 -1.30 4.60 -17.22
C SER A 87 -0.05 3.82 -16.82
N CYS A 88 0.61 4.24 -15.74
CA CYS A 88 1.81 3.58 -15.21
C CYS A 88 1.43 2.33 -14.38
N PRO A 89 1.92 1.13 -14.72
CA PRO A 89 1.56 -0.09 -14.00
C PRO A 89 2.19 -0.13 -12.61
N VAL A 90 1.36 -0.35 -11.60
CA VAL A 90 1.69 -0.39 -10.17
C VAL A 90 0.80 -1.43 -9.46
N PHE A 91 1.00 -1.63 -8.16
CA PHE A 91 0.13 -2.50 -7.36
C PHE A 91 -0.56 -1.73 -6.24
N THR A 92 -1.80 -2.11 -5.97
CA THR A 92 -2.55 -1.74 -4.76
C THR A 92 -2.94 -3.00 -4.01
N CYS A 93 -3.29 -2.87 -2.72
CA CYS A 93 -3.78 -4.01 -1.93
C CYS A 93 -5.31 -4.06 -1.99
N ARG A 94 -5.86 -5.21 -2.35
CA ARG A 94 -7.30 -5.48 -2.37
C ARG A 94 -7.65 -6.62 -1.41
N PRO A 95 -8.82 -6.60 -0.74
CA PRO A 95 -9.23 -7.70 0.13
C PRO A 95 -9.28 -9.01 -0.63
N SER A 96 -8.80 -10.11 -0.05
CA SER A 96 -8.87 -11.43 -0.67
C SER A 96 -10.30 -11.90 -0.95
N THR A 97 -11.31 -11.32 -0.28
CA THR A 97 -12.72 -11.56 -0.60
C THR A 97 -13.12 -11.07 -1.99
N ASP A 98 -12.42 -10.08 -2.56
CA ASP A 98 -12.66 -9.62 -3.93
C ASP A 98 -12.32 -10.72 -4.97
N LEU A 99 -11.43 -11.67 -4.63
CA LEU A 99 -11.05 -12.76 -5.53
C LEU A 99 -12.19 -13.75 -5.79
N ASP A 100 -13.02 -14.01 -4.77
CA ASP A 100 -14.19 -14.88 -4.90
C ASP A 100 -15.21 -14.27 -5.87
N ASP A 101 -15.33 -12.94 -5.89
CA ASP A 101 -16.20 -12.20 -6.80
C ASP A 101 -15.63 -12.11 -8.23
N ASP A 102 -14.32 -11.91 -8.38
CA ASP A 102 -13.66 -11.87 -9.70
C ASP A 102 -13.76 -13.23 -10.41
N GLU A 103 -13.61 -14.36 -9.70
CA GLU A 103 -13.76 -15.70 -10.29
C GLU A 103 -15.18 -15.93 -10.85
N LEU A 104 -16.21 -15.31 -10.25
CA LEU A 104 -17.58 -15.36 -10.75
C LEU A 104 -17.79 -14.53 -12.03
N ILE A 105 -17.03 -13.46 -12.22
CA ILE A 105 -17.09 -12.61 -13.41
C ILE A 105 -16.35 -13.28 -14.59
N PHE A 106 -15.20 -13.92 -14.34
CA PHE A 106 -14.41 -14.61 -15.36
C PHE A 106 -14.93 -16.00 -15.75
N ARG A 107 -15.88 -16.59 -15.00
CA ARG A 107 -16.58 -17.84 -15.35
C ARG A 107 -17.79 -17.65 -16.28
N ARG A 108 -18.04 -16.44 -16.78
CA ARG A 108 -19.17 -16.13 -17.66
C ARG A 108 -18.77 -15.99 -19.13
#